data_AF-A0A7S2YB31-F1
#
_entry.id   AF-A0A7S2YB31-F1
#
_cell.length_a   1.000
_cell.length_b   1.000
_cell.length_c   1.000
_cell.angle_alpha   90.00
_cell.angle_beta   90.00
_cell.angle_gamma   90.00
#
_symmetry.space_group_name_H-M   'P 1'
#
loop_
_entity.id
_entity.type
_entity.pdbx_description
1 polymer ?
#
loop_
_entity_poly.entity_id
_entity_poly.type
_entity_poly.pdbx_seq_one_letter_code
_entity_poly.pdbx_strand_id
1 'polypeptide(L)'
;MLGQCSGGAYEISQRMTAMIGWSATAEVDNFVFDQACERYALDEDVAKQLQRSNPEAFKNVIRRLLEAAGRGMWSTDDDTLDQLRELYSDADDLVEQGTAQVVSAQM
;
A
#
# COMPACT_ATOMS: atom_id res chain seq x y z
N MET A 1 14.39 -5.79 -2.04
CA MET A 1 14.02 -4.36 -2.21
C MET A 1 13.89 -3.63 -0.89
N LEU A 2 13.17 -4.15 0.12
CA LEU A 2 13.01 -3.50 1.42
C LEU A 2 14.32 -3.14 2.17
N GLY A 3 15.43 -3.83 1.88
CA GLY A 3 16.76 -3.48 2.41
C GLY A 3 17.41 -2.23 1.80
N GLN A 4 16.78 -1.56 0.82
CA GLN A 4 17.31 -0.36 0.14
C GLN A 4 16.68 0.96 0.62
N CYS A 5 16.22 1.02 1.88
CA CYS A 5 15.59 2.21 2.48
C CYS A 5 14.37 2.70 1.65
N SER A 6 14.13 4.02 1.61
CA SER A 6 12.94 4.62 0.96
C SER A 6 12.75 4.23 -0.51
N GLY A 7 13.84 4.09 -1.29
CA GLY A 7 13.77 3.72 -2.71
C GLY A 7 13.19 2.32 -2.94
N GLY A 8 13.53 1.36 -2.07
CA GLY A 8 12.97 0.02 -2.12
C GLY A 8 11.48 -0.05 -1.83
N ALA A 9 11.01 0.78 -0.89
CA ALA A 9 9.59 0.91 -0.59
C ALA A 9 8.82 1.58 -1.74
N TYR A 10 9.41 2.62 -2.35
CA TYR A 10 8.84 3.28 -3.52
C TYR A 10 8.65 2.30 -4.68
N GLU A 11 9.66 1.49 -5.00
CA GLU A 11 9.56 0.48 -6.06
C GLU A 11 8.45 -0.55 -5.81
N ILE A 12 8.23 -0.96 -4.56
CA ILE A 12 7.10 -1.85 -4.22
C ILE A 12 5.78 -1.17 -4.53
N SER A 13 5.61 0.10 -4.15
CA SER A 13 4.40 0.85 -4.45
C SER A 13 4.17 1.01 -5.97
N GLN A 14 5.24 1.19 -6.75
CA GLN A 14 5.15 1.30 -8.20
C GLN A 14 4.75 -0.03 -8.86
N ARG A 15 5.17 -1.18 -8.29
CA ARG A 15 4.70 -2.49 -8.73
C ARG A 15 3.21 -2.67 -8.50
N MET A 16 2.66 -2.18 -7.39
CA MET A 16 1.21 -2.18 -7.15
C MET A 16 0.47 -1.32 -8.18
N THR A 17 1.00 -0.14 -8.49
CA THR A 17 0.43 0.71 -9.56
C THR A 17 0.47 0.02 -10.92
N ALA A 18 1.57 -0.66 -11.26
CA ALA A 18 1.68 -1.41 -12.51
C ALA A 18 0.68 -2.58 -12.56
N MET A 19 0.48 -3.29 -11.46
CA MET A 19 -0.48 -4.40 -11.35
C MET A 19 -1.92 -3.95 -11.68
N ILE A 20 -2.35 -2.79 -11.18
CA ILE A 20 -3.64 -2.19 -11.55
C ILE A 20 -3.71 -1.89 -13.05
N GLY A 21 -2.64 -1.33 -13.62
CA GLY A 21 -2.58 -1.01 -15.05
C GLY A 21 -2.70 -2.26 -15.94
N TRP A 22 -2.03 -3.35 -15.58
CA TRP A 22 -2.14 -4.63 -16.29
C TRP A 22 -3.52 -5.26 -16.12
N SER A 23 -4.11 -5.20 -14.92
CA SER A 23 -5.45 -5.75 -14.65
C SER A 23 -6.56 -5.02 -15.41
N ALA A 24 -6.29 -3.81 -15.92
CA ALA A 24 -7.22 -3.09 -16.78
C ALA A 24 -7.22 -3.58 -18.23
N THR A 25 -6.20 -4.31 -18.67
CA THR A 25 -6.03 -4.75 -20.07
C THR A 25 -5.89 -6.26 -20.22
N ALA A 26 -5.60 -6.98 -19.15
CA ALA A 26 -5.45 -8.43 -19.11
C ALA A 26 -6.02 -8.97 -17.79
N GLU A 27 -6.39 -10.25 -17.81
CA GLU A 27 -6.80 -10.96 -16.60
C GLU A 27 -5.57 -11.21 -15.71
N VAL A 28 -5.69 -10.85 -14.44
CA VAL A 28 -4.72 -11.14 -13.39
C VAL A 28 -5.42 -12.01 -12.38
N ASP A 29 -4.82 -13.15 -12.07
CA ASP A 29 -5.42 -14.11 -11.14
C ASP A 29 -5.56 -13.52 -9.73
N ASN A 30 -6.65 -13.85 -9.04
CA ASN A 30 -6.97 -13.34 -7.70
C ASN A 30 -5.82 -13.55 -6.69
N PHE A 31 -5.13 -14.70 -6.77
CA PHE A 31 -4.04 -15.05 -5.85
C PHE A 31 -2.88 -14.06 -5.89
N VAL A 32 -2.70 -13.33 -7.01
CA VAL A 32 -1.64 -12.33 -7.14
C VAL A 32 -1.91 -11.15 -6.21
N PHE A 33 -3.17 -10.73 -6.10
CA PHE A 33 -3.60 -9.70 -5.17
C PHE A 33 -3.62 -10.22 -3.74
N ASP A 34 -4.08 -11.45 -3.50
CA ASP A 34 -4.06 -12.06 -2.17
C ASP A 34 -2.63 -12.06 -1.59
N GLN A 35 -1.65 -12.59 -2.33
CA GLN A 35 -0.27 -12.61 -1.86
C GLN A 35 0.35 -11.21 -1.73
N ALA A 36 -0.06 -10.25 -2.55
CA ALA A 36 0.40 -8.87 -2.40
C ALA A 36 -0.17 -8.23 -1.13
N CYS A 37 -1.45 -8.48 -0.81
CA CYS A 37 -2.09 -8.02 0.41
C CYS A 37 -1.44 -8.66 1.65
N GLU A 38 -1.36 -9.98 1.68
CA GLU A 38 -0.73 -10.74 2.76
C GLU A 38 0.68 -10.23 3.04
N ARG A 39 1.51 -10.09 2.00
CA ARG A 39 2.93 -9.77 2.20
C ARG A 39 3.18 -8.30 2.52
N TYR A 40 2.46 -7.36 1.91
CA TYR A 40 2.82 -5.93 2.00
C TYR A 40 1.90 -5.11 2.90
N ALA A 41 0.71 -5.62 3.23
CA ALA A 41 -0.24 -4.94 4.10
C ALA A 41 -0.43 -5.66 5.44
N LEU A 42 -0.59 -7.00 5.42
CA LEU A 42 -1.02 -7.76 6.61
C LEU A 42 0.13 -8.42 7.38
N ASP A 43 1.25 -8.71 6.72
CA ASP A 43 2.49 -9.10 7.39
C ASP A 43 3.01 -7.91 8.20
N GLU A 44 2.83 -7.97 9.51
CA GLU A 44 3.13 -6.86 10.41
C GLU A 44 4.58 -6.36 10.30
N ASP A 45 5.55 -7.27 10.13
CA ASP A 45 6.96 -6.89 10.08
C ASP A 45 7.26 -6.13 8.78
N VAL A 46 6.68 -6.57 7.67
CA VAL A 46 6.81 -5.88 6.38
C VAL A 46 6.07 -4.55 6.37
N ALA A 47 4.84 -4.52 6.88
CA ALA A 47 4.03 -3.32 6.95
C ALA A 47 4.75 -2.24 7.78
N LYS A 48 5.24 -2.61 8.97
CA LYS A 48 6.06 -1.73 9.83
C LYS A 48 7.32 -1.25 9.11
N GLN A 49 7.99 -2.14 8.37
CA GLN A 49 9.19 -1.76 7.61
C GLN A 49 8.89 -0.80 6.47
N LEU A 50 7.81 -1.03 5.70
CA LEU A 50 7.36 -0.16 4.61
C LEU A 50 6.97 1.22 5.14
N GLN A 51 6.14 1.28 6.18
CA GLN A 51 5.73 2.52 6.84
C GLN A 51 6.94 3.35 7.30
N ARG A 52 7.91 2.72 7.98
CA ARG A 52 9.13 3.41 8.43
C ARG A 52 10.02 3.86 7.27
N SER A 53 10.10 3.07 6.21
CA SER A 53 10.97 3.37 5.06
C SER A 53 10.40 4.50 4.20
N ASN A 54 9.09 4.48 3.97
CA ASN A 54 8.37 5.47 3.16
C ASN A 54 6.84 5.38 3.42
N PRO A 55 6.29 6.25 4.29
CA PRO A 55 4.85 6.28 4.60
C PRO A 55 3.95 6.45 3.37
N GLU A 56 4.35 7.32 2.43
CA GLU A 56 3.61 7.57 1.19
C GLU A 56 3.54 6.33 0.30
N ALA A 57 4.66 5.59 0.22
CA ALA A 57 4.71 4.34 -0.53
C ALA A 57 3.79 3.28 0.10
N PHE A 58 3.78 3.15 1.42
CA PHE A 58 2.89 2.24 2.13
C PHE A 58 1.41 2.61 1.90
N LYS A 59 1.05 3.88 2.11
CA LYS A 59 -0.30 4.40 1.81
C LYS A 59 -0.72 4.07 0.38
N ASN A 60 0.18 4.24 -0.61
CA ASN A 60 -0.13 3.89 -1.99
C ASN A 60 -0.37 2.37 -2.18
N VAL A 61 0.39 1.49 -1.52
CA VAL A 61 0.13 0.03 -1.57
C VAL A 61 -1.31 -0.27 -1.14
N ILE A 62 -1.73 0.22 0.02
CA ILE A 62 -3.09 0.00 0.56
C ILE A 62 -4.14 0.59 -0.38
N ARG A 63 -3.91 1.82 -0.87
CA ARG A 63 -4.80 2.49 -1.83
C ARG A 63 -5.02 1.67 -3.11
N ARG A 64 -3.96 1.04 -3.66
CA ARG A 64 -4.07 0.23 -4.88
C ARG A 64 -4.80 -1.09 -4.60
N LEU A 65 -4.61 -1.72 -3.44
CA LEU A 65 -5.37 -2.93 -3.06
C LEU A 65 -6.87 -2.62 -2.93
N LEU A 66 -7.23 -1.54 -2.24
CA LEU A 66 -8.63 -1.09 -2.13
C LEU A 66 -9.23 -0.72 -3.50
N GLU A 67 -8.44 -0.13 -4.39
CA GLU A 67 -8.87 0.14 -5.77
C GLU A 67 -9.12 -1.15 -6.57
N ALA A 68 -8.24 -2.16 -6.44
CA ALA A 68 -8.43 -3.45 -7.10
C ALA A 68 -9.78 -4.07 -6.70
N ALA A 69 -10.07 -4.09 -5.39
CA ALA A 69 -11.33 -4.59 -4.87
C ALA A 69 -12.53 -3.76 -5.38
N GLY A 70 -12.46 -2.43 -5.28
CA GLY A 70 -13.53 -1.54 -5.71
C GLY A 70 -13.81 -1.56 -7.23
N ARG A 71 -12.86 -2.01 -8.05
CA ARG A 71 -13.01 -2.18 -9.49
C ARG A 71 -13.34 -3.61 -9.92
N GLY A 72 -13.48 -4.54 -8.98
CA GLY A 72 -13.71 -5.96 -9.28
C GLY A 72 -12.51 -6.68 -9.91
N MET A 73 -11.30 -6.12 -9.78
CA MET A 73 -10.05 -6.77 -10.21
C MET A 73 -9.58 -7.81 -9.19
N TRP A 74 -9.99 -7.65 -7.93
CA TRP A 74 -9.66 -8.53 -6.82
C TRP A 74 -10.90 -8.80 -5.98
N SER A 75 -11.07 -10.04 -5.56
CA SER A 75 -12.11 -10.48 -4.63
C SER A 75 -11.45 -11.02 -3.37
N THR A 76 -11.84 -10.49 -2.21
CA THR A 76 -11.37 -10.92 -0.89
C THR A 76 -12.52 -10.82 0.12
N ASP A 77 -12.32 -11.30 1.33
CA ASP A 77 -13.33 -11.22 2.39
C ASP A 77 -13.48 -9.81 2.99
N ASP A 78 -14.64 -9.56 3.60
CA ASP A 78 -14.97 -8.26 4.18
C ASP A 78 -14.02 -7.88 5.33
N ASP A 79 -13.57 -8.86 6.12
CA ASP A 79 -12.63 -8.64 7.23
C ASP A 79 -11.29 -8.08 6.70
N THR A 80 -10.79 -8.61 5.59
CA THR A 80 -9.58 -8.12 4.91
C THR A 80 -9.78 -6.71 4.36
N LEU A 81 -10.96 -6.42 3.78
CA LEU A 81 -11.26 -5.07 3.29
C LEU A 81 -11.35 -4.05 4.43
N ASP A 82 -11.92 -4.42 5.56
CA ASP A 82 -12.01 -3.56 6.73
C ASP A 82 -10.63 -3.28 7.33
N GLN A 83 -9.79 -4.30 7.47
CA GLN A 83 -8.38 -4.11 7.88
C GLN A 83 -7.63 -3.16 6.94
N LEU A 84 -7.82 -3.29 5.62
CA LEU A 84 -7.18 -2.38 4.65
C LEU A 84 -7.71 -0.95 4.76
N ARG A 85 -8.98 -0.74 5.10
CA ARG A 85 -9.55 0.60 5.33
C ARG A 85 -8.96 1.24 6.58
N GLU A 86 -8.81 0.47 7.66
CA GLU A 86 -8.15 0.93 8.89
C GLU A 86 -6.68 1.30 8.61
N LEU A 87 -5.93 0.40 7.96
CA LEU A 87 -4.54 0.66 7.57
C LEU A 87 -4.39 1.88 6.66
N TYR A 88 -5.37 2.15 5.79
CA TYR A 88 -5.36 3.35 4.95
C TYR A 88 -5.50 4.62 5.79
N SER A 89 -6.42 4.62 6.77
CA SER A 89 -6.60 5.75 7.70
C SER A 89 -5.33 6.01 8.50
N ASP A 90 -4.75 4.97 9.09
CA ASP A 90 -3.51 5.08 9.88
C ASP A 90 -2.34 5.60 9.04
N ALA A 91 -2.24 5.13 7.79
CA ALA A 91 -1.20 5.58 6.87
C ALA A 91 -1.40 7.03 6.42
N ASP A 92 -2.65 7.49 6.28
CA ASP A 92 -2.99 8.88 5.97
C ASP A 92 -2.55 9.81 7.10
N ASP A 93 -2.93 9.48 8.34
CA ASP A 93 -2.54 10.22 9.54
C ASP A 93 -1.02 10.33 9.67
N LEU A 94 -0.29 9.24 9.40
CA LEU A 94 1.18 9.22 9.46
C LEU A 94 1.80 10.17 8.41
N VAL A 95 1.26 10.18 7.20
CA VAL A 95 1.72 11.07 6.11
C VAL A 95 1.45 12.54 6.45
N GLU A 96 0.26 12.84 6.97
CA GLU A 96 -0.11 14.19 7.36
C GLU A 96 0.77 14.73 8.50
N GLN A 97 1.02 13.93 9.53
CA GLN A 97 1.91 14.28 10.64
C GLN A 97 3.34 14.56 10.18
N GLY A 98 3.87 13.73 9.28
CA GLY A 98 5.19 13.93 8.68
C GLY A 98 5.28 15.23 7.88
N THR A 99 4.22 15.55 7.13
CA THR A 99 4.14 16.78 6.34
C THR A 99 4.04 18.02 7.23
N ALA A 100 3.26 17.96 8.31
CA ALA A 100 3.12 19.04 9.29
C ALA A 100 4.44 19.40 9.98
N GLN A 101 5.29 18.41 10.30
CA GLN A 101 6.62 18.65 10.88
C GLN A 101 7.56 19.34 9.90
N VAL A 102 7.54 18.98 8.62
CA VAL A 102 8.40 19.61 7.60
C VAL A 102 8.00 21.06 7.35
N VAL A 103 6.70 21.34 7.26
CA VAL A 103 6.17 22.70 7.10
C VAL A 103 6.53 23.58 8.30
N SER A 104 6.43 23.04 9.52
CA SER A 104 6.80 23.77 10.75
C SER A 104 8.31 24.05 10.85
N ALA A 105 9.17 23.23 10.25
CA ALA A 105 10.62 23.43 10.23
C ALA A 105 11.10 24.42 9.16
N GLN A 106 10.23 24.83 8.23
CA GLN A 106 10.54 25.75 7.14
C GLN A 106 10.03 27.19 7.37
N MET A 107 9.36 27.45 8.49
CA MET A 107 8.95 28.79 8.97
C MET A 107 9.88 29.28 10.07
#